data_AF-A0A838PLQ7-F1
#
_entry.id   AF-A0A838PLQ7-F1
#
_cell.length_a   1.000
_cell.length_b   1.000
_cell.length_c   1.000
_cell.angle_alpha   90.00
_cell.angle_beta   90.00
_cell.angle_gamma   90.00
#
_symmetry.space_group_name_H-M   'P 1'
#
loop_
_entity.id
_entity.type
_entity.pdbx_description
1 polymer ?
#
loop_
_entity_poly.entity_id
_entity_poly.type
_entity_poly.pdbx_seq_one_letter_code
_entity_poly.pdbx_strand_id
1 'polypeptide(L)' 'LTVGGTIPADDIPELKKLGVAEVFTPGASTQEIVDFIRERVG' A
#
# COMPACT_ATOMS: atom_id res chain seq x y z
N LEU A 1 -8.74 1.68 1.23
CA LEU A 1 -8.17 2.17 -0.04
C LEU A 1 -6.70 1.81 -0.04
N THR A 2 -6.22 1.16 -1.10
CA THR A 2 -4.82 0.74 -1.24
C THR A 2 -4.31 1.27 -2.57
N VAL A 3 -3.06 1.75 -2.62
CA VAL A 3 -2.48 2.36 -3.83
C VAL A 3 -1.12 1.73 -4.14
N GLY A 4 -0.71 1.76 -5.40
CA GLY A 4 0.60 1.25 -5.81
C GLY A 4 1.14 1.94 -7.05
N GLY A 5 2.46 1.87 -7.22
CA GLY A 5 3.18 2.52 -8.31
C GLY A 5 4.45 3.23 -7.83
N THR A 6 5.07 4.01 -8.71
CA THR A 6 6.27 4.80 -8.39
C THR A 6 5.87 6.02 -7.55
N ILE A 7 5.83 5.83 -6.23
CA ILE A 7 5.46 6.83 -5.23
C ILE A 7 6.73 7.25 -4.46
N PRO A 8 7.02 8.56 -4.32
CA PRO A 8 8.11 9.03 -3.47
C PRO A 8 7.95 8.58 -2.02
N ALA A 9 9.04 8.16 -1.38
CA ALA A 9 8.99 7.69 0.01
C ALA A 9 8.45 8.74 0.98
N ASP A 10 8.70 10.02 0.69
CA ASP A 10 8.28 11.16 1.50
C ASP A 10 6.76 11.44 1.41
N ASP A 11 6.08 10.94 0.37
CA ASP A 11 4.63 11.10 0.17
C ASP A 11 3.83 10.02 0.93
N ILE A 12 4.46 8.89 1.28
CA ILE A 12 3.79 7.76 1.95
C ILE A 12 3.18 8.17 3.30
N PRO A 13 3.86 8.91 4.19
CA PRO A 13 3.26 9.36 5.45
C PRO A 13 2.02 10.23 5.25
N GLU A 14 1.99 11.08 4.22
CA GLU A 14 0.83 11.92 3.92
C GLU A 14 -0.33 11.09 3.38
N LEU A 15 -0.08 10.18 2.45
CA LEU A 15 -1.08 9.24 1.93
C LEU A 15 -1.73 8.43 3.06
N LYS A 16 -0.95 7.93 4.02
CA LYS A 16 -1.48 7.22 5.19
C LYS A 16 -2.36 8.11 6.07
N LYS A 17 -2.01 9.39 6.25
CA LYS A 17 -2.86 10.37 6.97
C LYS A 17 -4.18 10.64 6.25
N LEU A 18 -4.18 10.59 4.92
CA LEU A 18 -5.38 10.77 4.08
C LEU A 18 -6.29 9.52 4.03
N GLY A 19 -5.94 8.45 4.74
CA GLY A 19 -6.76 7.23 4.83
C GLY A 19 -6.37 6.14 3.83
N VAL A 20 -5.22 6.26 3.17
CA VAL A 20 -4.63 5.13 2.43
C VAL A 20 -4.19 4.09 3.44
N ALA A 21 -4.72 2.88 3.28
CA ALA A 21 -4.46 1.77 4.18
C ALA A 21 -3.06 1.17 3.97
N GLU A 22 -2.62 1.06 2.73
CA GLU A 22 -1.25 0.65 2.39
C GLU A 22 -0.79 1.22 1.03
N VAL A 23 0.53 1.38 0.90
CA VAL A 23 1.19 1.85 -0.31
C VAL A 23 2.20 0.79 -0.78
N PHE A 24 2.03 0.29 -2.00
CA PHE A 24 2.95 -0.68 -2.60
C PHE A 24 3.85 -0.02 -3.65
N THR A 25 5.14 0.07 -3.35
CA THR A 25 6.17 0.64 -4.23
C THR A 25 6.67 -0.38 -5.26
N PRO A 26 7.41 0.04 -6.31
CA PRO A 26 7.99 -0.91 -7.26
C PRO A 26 8.88 -1.92 -6.54
N GLY A 27 8.74 -3.20 -6.89
CA GLY A 27 9.45 -4.31 -6.24
C GLY A 27 8.71 -4.95 -5.06
N ALA A 28 7.55 -4.42 -4.65
CA ALA A 28 6.69 -5.09 -3.67
C ALA A 28 6.29 -6.49 -4.17
N SER A 29 6.28 -7.47 -3.27
CA SER A 29 5.91 -8.84 -3.62
C SER A 29 4.42 -8.92 -3.89
N THR A 30 4.02 -9.55 -5.00
CA THR A 30 2.61 -9.85 -5.28
C THR A 30 1.98 -10.65 -4.13
N GLN A 31 2.76 -11.52 -3.47
CA GLN A 31 2.28 -12.31 -2.34
C GLN A 31 1.94 -11.42 -1.14
N GLU A 32 2.79 -10.44 -0.81
CA GLU A 32 2.54 -9.47 0.26
C GLU A 32 1.29 -8.65 -0.01
N ILE A 33 1.08 -8.23 -1.26
CA ILE A 33 -0.13 -7.50 -1.68
C ILE A 33 -1.39 -8.35 -1.45
N VAL A 34 -1.34 -9.62 -1.86
CA VAL A 34 -2.46 -10.57 -1.70
C VAL A 34 -2.77 -10.82 -0.23
N ASP A 35 -1.74 -11.03 0.59
CA ASP A 35 -1.91 -11.31 2.01
C ASP A 35 -2.50 -10.11 2.76
N PHE A 36 -2.02 -8.90 2.45
CA PHE A 36 -2.61 -7.66 2.97
C PHE A 36 -4.10 -7.53 2.64
N ILE A 37 -4.48 -7.82 1.39
CA ILE A 37 -5.88 -7.72 0.97
C ILE A 37 -6.74 -8.75 1.72
N ARG A 38 -6.25 -9.99 1.86
CA ARG A 38 -6.98 -11.07 2.56
C ARG A 38 -7.21 -10.74 4.04
N GLU A 39 -6.19 -10.23 4.73
CA GLU A 39 -6.28 -9.83 6.13
C GLU A 39 -7.32 -8.72 6.37
N ARG A 40 -7.52 -7.83 5.39
CA ARG A 40 -8.40 -6.65 5.54
C ARG A 40 -9.85 -6.88 5.09
N VAL A 41 -10.12 -7.98 4.38
CA VAL A 41 -11.44 -8.31 3.82
C VAL A 41 -12.06 -9.53 4.51
N GLY A 42 -11.26 -10.41 5.11
CA GLY A 42 -11.73 -11.50 5.97
C GLY A 42 -12.19 -11.00 7.33
#